data_AF-I1C0X7-F1
#
_entry.id   AF-I1C0X7-F1
#
_cell.length_a   1.000
_cell.length_b   1.000
_cell.length_c   1.000
_cell.angle_alpha   90.00
_cell.angle_beta   90.00
_cell.angle_gamma   90.00
#
_symmetry.space_group_name_H-M   'P 1'
#
loop_
_entity.id
_entity.type
_entity.pdbx_description
1 polymer ?
#
loop_
_entity_poly.entity_id
_entity_poly.type
_entity_poly.pdbx_seq_one_letter_code
_entity_poly.pdbx_strand_id
1 'polypeptide(L)'
;MSIQFFYEDGQGHIVDEHGVEPMDLVVDEELFAIETLSSRTQFLKNKPPERPNPAMHPTAVERNSEDVDMELCSKRRYTFYSDEEKTRFFHLFFSKSLSASAAARQLGIHVRTAQRWVKHYYEDPESFFEKKKKTGRHRILGEEHEQCLLNYIDENPSAVLTEVMGHLLQNFADLTVSRSTVYNFMTTQCNLSIKQAQFQSVERNSEEKIQQRYDWVQKWQQTDLDFTKNCVFLDESAFHINLKRDHN
;
A
#
# COMPACT_ATOMS: atom_id res chain seq x y z
N MET A 1 -10.22 27.08 22.38
CA MET A 1 -9.23 27.07 23.47
C MET A 1 -7.86 27.34 22.88
N SER A 2 -6.97 27.98 23.64
CA SER A 2 -5.64 28.41 23.21
C SER A 2 -4.56 27.55 23.87
N ILE A 3 -3.61 27.05 23.08
CA ILE A 3 -2.40 26.40 23.57
C ILE A 3 -1.67 27.35 24.51
N GLN A 4 -1.24 26.86 25.67
CA GLN A 4 -0.40 27.60 26.62
C GLN A 4 1.03 27.06 26.61
N PHE A 5 1.99 27.96 26.65
CA PHE A 5 3.42 27.69 26.52
C PHE A 5 4.17 28.28 27.70
N PHE A 6 4.96 27.46 28.39
CA PHE A 6 5.77 27.85 29.54
C PHE A 6 7.22 27.38 29.38
N TYR A 7 8.16 28.22 29.81
CA TYR A 7 9.60 27.91 29.77
C TYR A 7 10.35 28.47 30.99
N GLU A 8 11.52 27.90 31.29
CA GLU A 8 12.43 28.41 32.31
C GLU A 8 13.36 29.48 31.73
N ASP A 9 13.43 30.66 32.36
CA ASP A 9 14.17 31.83 31.86
C ASP A 9 15.70 31.78 32.09
N GLY A 10 16.23 30.65 32.58
CA GLY A 10 17.63 30.48 32.95
C GLY A 10 18.03 31.10 34.30
N GLN A 11 17.10 31.76 34.99
CA GLN A 11 17.25 32.26 36.37
C GLN A 11 16.50 31.38 37.39
N GLY A 12 15.84 30.31 36.93
CA GLY A 12 15.05 29.39 37.75
C GLY A 12 13.57 29.74 37.82
N HIS A 13 13.09 30.76 37.09
CA HIS A 13 11.67 31.12 37.06
C HIS A 13 10.98 30.49 35.85
N ILE A 14 9.77 29.97 36.06
CA ILE A 14 8.90 29.49 34.98
C ILE A 14 8.01 30.65 34.56
N VAL A 15 8.02 30.98 33.26
CA VAL A 15 7.24 32.10 32.71
C VAL A 15 6.51 31.70 31.43
N ASP A 16 5.44 32.43 31.11
CA ASP A 16 4.67 32.27 29.86
C ASP A 16 5.34 32.96 28.65
N GLU A 17 4.70 32.92 27.47
CA GLU A 17 5.21 33.54 26.23
C GLU A 17 5.43 35.07 26.30
N HIS A 18 4.85 35.72 27.31
CA HIS A 18 4.96 37.15 27.60
C HIS A 18 5.91 37.44 28.76
N GLY A 19 6.51 36.42 29.39
CA GLY A 19 7.43 36.58 30.51
C GLY A 19 6.72 36.75 31.86
N VAL A 20 5.45 36.35 31.97
CA VAL A 20 4.67 36.43 33.21
C VAL A 20 4.74 35.09 33.94
N GLU A 21 5.03 35.13 35.25
CA GLU A 21 5.01 33.93 36.09
C GLU A 21 3.58 33.36 36.21
N PRO A 22 3.39 32.03 36.11
CA PRO A 22 2.09 31.42 36.26
C PRO A 22 1.58 31.61 37.70
N MET A 23 0.34 32.07 37.83
CA MET A 23 -0.37 32.03 39.11
C MET A 23 -0.54 30.58 39.56
N ASP A 24 -0.44 30.32 40.88
CA ASP A 24 -0.73 29.00 41.46
C ASP A 24 -2.08 28.48 40.92
N LEU A 25 -2.05 27.29 40.32
CA LEU A 25 -3.22 26.63 39.76
C LEU A 25 -4.13 26.16 40.91
N VAL A 26 -5.02 27.03 41.37
CA VAL A 26 -6.12 26.65 42.26
C VAL A 26 -7.14 25.92 41.39
N VAL A 27 -7.09 24.59 41.41
CA VAL A 27 -8.10 23.75 40.77
C VAL A 27 -9.40 23.96 41.54
N ASP A 28 -10.31 24.75 40.97
CA ASP A 28 -11.66 24.89 41.47
C ASP A 28 -12.43 23.60 41.15
N GLU A 29 -12.44 22.67 42.11
CA GLU A 29 -13.14 21.38 42.02
C GLU A 29 -14.64 21.54 41.70
N GLU A 30 -15.21 22.71 41.96
CA GLU A 30 -16.63 23.02 41.72
C GLU A 30 -16.92 23.38 40.25
N LEU A 31 -15.94 23.97 39.54
CA LEU A 31 -16.03 24.30 38.11
C LEU A 31 -15.65 23.11 37.20
N PHE A 32 -14.79 22.21 37.67
CA PHE A 32 -14.33 21.03 36.92
C PHE A 32 -14.84 19.73 37.54
N ALA A 33 -16.13 19.66 37.85
CA ALA A 33 -16.77 18.43 38.33
C ALA A 33 -16.53 17.28 37.33
N ILE A 34 -15.64 16.35 37.69
CA ILE A 34 -15.30 15.20 36.86
C ILE A 34 -16.51 14.24 36.89
N GLU A 35 -17.38 14.32 35.88
CA GLU A 35 -18.45 13.35 35.72
C GLU A 35 -17.87 11.96 35.44
N THR A 36 -18.39 10.95 36.14
CA THR A 36 -18.03 9.56 35.91
C THR A 36 -18.46 9.17 34.50
N LEU A 37 -17.51 8.80 33.64
CA LEU A 37 -17.78 8.36 32.27
C LEU A 37 -18.86 7.26 32.27
N SER A 38 -19.80 7.36 31.31
CA SER A 38 -20.84 6.36 31.07
C SER A 38 -20.25 4.96 31.01
N SER A 39 -20.75 4.07 31.86
CA SER A 39 -20.30 2.68 31.91
C SER A 39 -20.51 1.99 30.56
N ARG A 40 -19.63 1.04 30.20
CA ARG A 40 -19.75 0.24 28.96
C ARG A 40 -21.15 -0.36 28.78
N THR A 41 -21.80 -0.73 29.88
CA THR A 41 -23.16 -1.27 29.89
C THR A 41 -24.23 -0.22 29.56
N GLN A 42 -24.10 1.02 30.07
CA GLN A 42 -24.97 2.14 29.66
C GLN A 42 -24.78 2.51 28.19
N PHE A 43 -23.53 2.54 27.71
CA PHE A 43 -23.24 2.79 26.29
C PHE A 43 -23.90 1.75 25.37
N LEU A 44 -23.80 0.45 25.71
CA LEU A 44 -24.44 -0.62 24.93
C LEU A 44 -25.96 -0.52 24.93
N LYS A 45 -26.58 -0.10 26.04
CA LYS A 45 -28.03 0.10 26.14
C LYS A 45 -28.53 1.29 25.30
N ASN A 46 -27.72 2.35 25.21
CA ASN A 46 -28.08 3.57 24.51
C ASN A 46 -27.57 3.61 23.06
N LYS A 47 -26.95 2.51 22.58
CA LYS A 47 -26.44 2.40 21.22
C LYS A 47 -27.62 2.48 20.24
N PRO A 48 -27.69 3.51 19.37
CA PRO A 48 -28.73 3.57 18.35
C PRO A 48 -28.62 2.35 17.42
N PRO A 49 -29.75 1.83 16.89
CA PRO A 49 -29.73 0.70 15.98
C PRO A 49 -28.80 1.00 14.81
N GLU A 50 -27.85 0.11 14.55
CA GLU A 50 -26.96 0.23 13.40
C GLU A 50 -27.83 0.24 12.15
N ARG A 51 -27.59 1.21 11.25
CA ARG A 51 -28.24 1.22 9.94
C ARG A 51 -27.97 -0.15 9.32
N PRO A 52 -29.00 -0.83 8.78
CA PRO A 52 -28.76 -2.06 8.07
C PRO A 52 -27.74 -1.77 6.98
N ASN A 53 -26.59 -2.46 7.04
CA ASN A 53 -25.70 -2.56 5.90
C ASN A 53 -26.57 -2.92 4.69
N PRO A 54 -26.46 -2.24 3.54
CA PRO A 54 -27.13 -2.70 2.34
C PRO A 54 -26.71 -4.14 2.14
N ALA A 55 -27.67 -5.04 2.34
CA ALA A 55 -27.46 -6.45 2.18
C ALA A 55 -26.84 -6.65 0.80
N MET A 56 -25.65 -7.26 0.75
CA MET A 56 -25.28 -7.98 -0.44
C MET A 56 -26.43 -8.96 -0.70
N HIS A 57 -27.22 -8.67 -1.73
CA HIS A 57 -28.20 -9.61 -2.22
C HIS A 57 -27.50 -10.97 -2.41
N PRO A 58 -27.93 -12.04 -1.73
CA PRO A 58 -27.69 -13.37 -2.24
C PRO A 58 -28.56 -13.45 -3.50
N THR A 59 -27.94 -13.42 -4.67
CA THR A 59 -28.62 -13.88 -5.89
C THR A 59 -28.81 -15.38 -5.77
N ALA A 60 -29.88 -15.77 -5.07
CA ALA A 60 -30.49 -17.07 -5.21
C ALA A 60 -31.10 -17.15 -6.62
N VAL A 61 -30.27 -17.54 -7.59
CA VAL A 61 -30.78 -18.22 -8.77
C VAL A 61 -30.75 -19.70 -8.39
N GLU A 62 -31.92 -20.26 -8.15
CA GLU A 62 -32.13 -21.69 -8.01
C GLU A 62 -31.43 -22.41 -9.16
N ARG A 63 -30.34 -23.14 -8.83
CA ARG A 63 -29.83 -24.18 -9.70
C ARG A 63 -30.55 -25.46 -9.30
N ASN A 64 -31.65 -25.72 -10.01
CA ASN A 64 -32.25 -27.04 -10.06
C ASN A 64 -31.15 -28.04 -10.42
N SER A 65 -30.97 -28.98 -9.50
CA SER A 65 -30.20 -30.19 -9.66
C SER A 65 -30.90 -31.09 -10.69
N GLU A 66 -30.38 -31.10 -11.90
CA GLU A 66 -30.47 -32.27 -12.78
C GLU A 66 -29.04 -32.74 -13.01
N ASP A 67 -28.71 -33.85 -12.34
CA ASP A 67 -27.52 -34.65 -12.59
C ASP A 67 -27.53 -35.09 -14.06
N VAL A 68 -26.83 -34.33 -14.89
CA VAL A 68 -26.27 -34.83 -16.13
C VAL A 68 -24.77 -34.73 -15.96
N ASP A 69 -24.14 -35.89 -15.80
CA ASP A 69 -22.69 -36.10 -15.78
C ASP A 69 -22.07 -35.51 -17.05
N MET A 70 -21.83 -34.20 -17.02
CA MET A 70 -21.12 -33.49 -18.07
C MET A 70 -19.65 -33.76 -17.80
N GLU A 71 -19.19 -34.89 -18.35
CA GLU A 71 -17.82 -35.32 -18.50
C GLU A 71 -16.90 -34.09 -18.56
N LEU A 72 -16.33 -33.77 -17.39
CA LEU A 72 -15.42 -32.65 -17.22
C LEU A 72 -14.28 -32.89 -18.17
N CYS A 73 -14.29 -32.14 -19.28
CA CYS A 73 -13.24 -32.06 -20.28
C CYS A 73 -11.89 -32.30 -19.61
N SER A 74 -11.33 -33.49 -19.84
CA SER A 74 -10.08 -33.94 -19.25
C SER A 74 -8.94 -33.09 -19.83
N LYS A 75 -8.79 -31.86 -19.33
CA LYS A 75 -7.62 -31.03 -19.56
C LYS A 75 -6.45 -31.81 -18.97
N ARG A 76 -5.71 -32.48 -19.86
CA ARG A 76 -4.52 -33.27 -19.50
C ARG A 76 -3.68 -32.41 -18.56
N ARG A 77 -3.48 -32.88 -17.32
CA ARG A 77 -2.57 -32.21 -16.37
C ARG A 77 -1.21 -32.08 -17.06
N TYR A 78 -0.68 -30.87 -17.10
CA TYR A 78 0.63 -30.63 -17.69
C TYR A 78 1.69 -31.43 -16.90
N THR A 79 2.38 -32.35 -17.56
CA THR A 79 3.43 -33.14 -16.92
C THR A 79 4.70 -32.30 -16.82
N PHE A 80 5.08 -31.96 -15.59
CA PHE A 80 6.35 -31.31 -15.29
C PHE A 80 7.38 -32.36 -14.89
N TYR A 81 8.57 -32.30 -15.50
CA TYR A 81 9.69 -33.18 -15.16
C TYR A 81 10.79 -32.38 -14.47
N SER A 82 11.29 -32.90 -13.35
CA SER A 82 12.37 -32.28 -12.58
C SER A 82 13.73 -32.43 -13.28
N ASP A 83 14.70 -31.62 -12.87
CA ASP A 83 16.07 -31.71 -13.38
C ASP A 83 16.77 -33.02 -12.90
N GLU A 84 16.30 -33.59 -11.78
CA GLU A 84 16.72 -34.92 -11.31
C GLU A 84 16.23 -36.03 -12.24
N GLU A 85 14.98 -35.99 -12.69
CA GLU A 85 14.43 -36.96 -13.64
C GLU A 85 15.15 -36.91 -14.99
N LYS A 86 15.50 -35.70 -15.45
CA LYS A 86 16.34 -35.50 -16.64
C LYS A 86 17.73 -36.12 -16.45
N THR A 87 18.37 -35.88 -15.31
CA THR A 87 19.70 -36.43 -14.99
C THR A 87 19.67 -37.96 -14.95
N ARG A 88 18.67 -38.55 -14.28
CA ARG A 88 18.47 -40.01 -14.25
C ARG A 88 18.26 -40.58 -15.65
N PHE A 89 17.51 -39.87 -16.49
CA PHE A 89 17.33 -40.26 -17.90
C PHE A 89 18.66 -40.26 -18.66
N PHE A 90 19.46 -39.21 -18.58
CA PHE A 90 20.75 -39.14 -19.28
C PHE A 90 21.80 -40.11 -18.74
N HIS A 91 21.78 -40.42 -17.45
CA HIS A 91 22.59 -41.50 -16.88
C HIS A 91 22.22 -42.87 -17.49
N LEU A 92 20.93 -43.18 -17.63
CA LEU A 92 20.49 -44.41 -18.30
C LEU A 92 20.85 -44.41 -19.79
N PHE A 93 20.74 -43.27 -20.46
CA PHE A 93 21.02 -43.12 -21.89
C PHE A 93 22.52 -43.25 -22.21
N PHE A 94 23.40 -42.56 -21.48
CA PHE A 94 24.84 -42.57 -21.73
C PHE A 94 25.56 -43.72 -21.02
N SER A 95 25.36 -43.89 -19.70
CA SER A 95 26.14 -44.83 -18.89
C SER A 95 25.69 -46.28 -19.08
N LYS A 96 24.40 -46.52 -19.37
CA LYS A 96 23.87 -47.86 -19.64
C LYS A 96 23.57 -48.12 -21.12
N SER A 97 23.90 -47.16 -22.00
CA SER A 97 23.71 -47.24 -23.46
C SER A 97 22.29 -47.66 -23.90
N LEU A 98 21.28 -47.31 -23.10
CA LEU A 98 19.89 -47.62 -23.43
C LEU A 98 19.39 -46.69 -24.53
N SER A 99 18.49 -47.18 -25.38
CA SER A 99 17.79 -46.31 -26.32
C SER A 99 16.91 -45.30 -25.56
N ALA A 100 16.70 -44.12 -26.16
CA ALA A 100 15.89 -43.06 -25.55
C ALA A 100 14.48 -43.56 -25.16
N SER A 101 13.89 -44.46 -25.95
CA SER A 101 12.58 -45.05 -25.66
C SER A 101 12.62 -46.07 -24.52
N ALA A 102 13.68 -46.88 -24.41
CA ALA A 102 13.86 -47.83 -23.32
C ALA A 102 14.07 -47.11 -21.97
N ALA A 103 14.97 -46.11 -21.94
CA ALA A 103 15.20 -45.29 -20.76
C ALA A 103 13.95 -44.51 -20.34
N ALA A 104 13.18 -43.97 -21.29
CA ALA A 104 11.93 -43.27 -21.01
C ALA A 104 10.88 -44.19 -20.38
N ARG A 105 10.67 -45.39 -20.93
CA ARG A 105 9.73 -46.38 -20.37
C ARG A 105 10.13 -46.81 -18.96
N GLN A 106 11.42 -47.00 -18.70
CA GLN A 106 11.92 -47.37 -17.38
C GLN A 106 11.68 -46.30 -16.31
N LEU A 107 11.70 -45.02 -16.71
CA LEU A 107 11.49 -43.88 -15.80
C LEU A 107 10.05 -43.34 -15.83
N GLY A 108 9.14 -43.96 -16.57
CA GLY A 108 7.77 -43.45 -16.73
C GLY A 108 7.68 -42.13 -17.49
N ILE A 109 8.72 -41.72 -18.22
CA ILE A 109 8.76 -40.50 -19.02
C ILE A 109 8.10 -40.78 -20.36
N HIS A 110 7.32 -39.81 -20.85
CA HIS A 110 6.74 -39.93 -22.18
C HIS A 110 7.84 -40.01 -23.26
N VAL A 111 7.83 -41.06 -24.08
CA VAL A 111 8.90 -41.36 -25.06
C VAL A 111 9.22 -40.19 -25.98
N ARG A 112 8.21 -39.45 -26.45
CA ARG A 112 8.41 -38.27 -27.30
C ARG A 112 9.14 -37.12 -26.58
N THR A 113 8.96 -37.00 -25.27
CA THR A 113 9.65 -36.00 -24.44
C THR A 113 11.12 -36.36 -24.31
N ALA A 114 11.43 -37.62 -23.99
CA ALA A 114 12.78 -38.14 -23.92
C ALA A 114 13.54 -38.01 -25.26
N GLN A 115 12.90 -38.33 -26.38
CA GLN A 115 13.48 -38.13 -27.71
C GLN A 115 13.77 -36.64 -27.99
N ARG A 116 12.87 -35.73 -27.60
CA ARG A 116 13.08 -34.28 -27.72
C ARG A 116 14.25 -33.81 -26.85
N TRP A 117 14.41 -34.38 -25.65
CA TRP A 117 15.55 -34.08 -24.78
C TRP A 117 16.88 -34.49 -25.40
N VAL A 118 16.97 -35.71 -25.95
CA VAL A 118 18.19 -36.17 -26.64
C VAL A 118 18.51 -35.27 -27.84
N LYS A 119 17.50 -34.90 -28.64
CA LYS A 119 17.68 -33.98 -29.77
C LYS A 119 18.22 -32.62 -29.31
N HIS A 120 17.59 -32.01 -28.31
CA HIS A 120 18.03 -30.72 -27.76
C HIS A 120 19.41 -30.79 -27.11
N TYR A 121 19.76 -31.91 -26.47
CA TYR A 121 21.07 -32.10 -25.86
C TYR A 121 22.18 -32.15 -26.92
N TYR A 122 21.95 -32.76 -28.09
CA TYR A 122 22.92 -32.74 -29.18
C TYR A 122 22.98 -31.40 -29.94
N GLU A 123 21.91 -30.61 -29.91
CA GLU A 123 21.86 -29.27 -30.50
C GLU A 123 22.60 -28.24 -29.61
N ASP A 124 22.34 -28.28 -28.31
CA ASP A 124 22.90 -27.35 -27.32
C ASP A 124 22.89 -28.02 -25.91
N PRO A 125 24.01 -28.68 -25.53
CA PRO A 125 24.10 -29.36 -24.23
C PRO A 125 24.07 -28.40 -23.04
N GLU A 126 24.65 -27.21 -23.19
CA GLU A 126 24.75 -26.21 -22.11
C GLU A 126 23.38 -25.63 -21.78
N SER A 127 22.57 -25.28 -22.80
CA SER A 127 21.26 -24.67 -22.58
C SER A 127 20.15 -25.65 -22.15
N PHE A 128 20.38 -26.96 -22.20
CA PHE A 128 19.33 -27.96 -21.91
C PHE A 128 18.84 -27.91 -20.44
N PHE A 129 19.76 -27.69 -19.49
CA PHE A 129 19.42 -27.56 -18.07
C PHE A 129 19.09 -26.12 -17.68
N GLU A 130 19.44 -25.15 -18.52
CA GLU A 130 19.13 -23.76 -18.28
C GLU A 130 17.62 -23.51 -18.38
N LYS A 131 17.04 -23.02 -17.28
CA LYS A 131 15.67 -22.54 -17.28
C LYS A 131 15.63 -21.21 -18.02
N LYS A 132 15.37 -21.25 -19.32
CA LYS A 132 15.10 -20.02 -20.11
C LYS A 132 13.98 -19.25 -19.41
N LYS A 133 14.28 -18.01 -19.00
CA LYS A 133 13.26 -17.10 -18.48
C LYS A 133 12.24 -16.95 -19.60
N LYS A 134 11.00 -17.36 -19.34
CA LYS A 134 9.92 -17.11 -20.29
C LYS A 134 9.79 -15.61 -20.39
N THR A 135 10.03 -15.06 -21.58
CA THR A 135 9.68 -13.67 -21.86
C THR A 135 8.19 -13.53 -21.55
N GLY A 136 7.89 -12.74 -20.52
CA GLY A 136 6.53 -12.51 -20.09
C GLY A 136 5.72 -11.80 -21.18
N ARG A 137 4.43 -11.62 -20.93
CA ARG A 137 3.60 -10.75 -21.77
C ARG A 137 4.24 -9.35 -21.81
N HIS A 138 4.34 -8.77 -23.01
CA HIS A 138 4.78 -7.39 -23.17
C HIS A 138 3.88 -6.47 -22.34
N ARG A 139 4.52 -5.52 -21.63
CA ARG A 139 3.80 -4.55 -20.80
C ARG A 139 3.03 -3.60 -21.70
N ILE A 140 1.82 -3.23 -21.26
CA ILE A 140 0.94 -2.29 -21.98
C ILE A 140 1.48 -0.86 -21.85
N LEU A 141 2.06 -0.55 -20.68
CA LEU A 141 2.73 0.73 -20.41
C LEU A 141 4.24 0.54 -20.49
N GLY A 142 4.92 1.54 -21.04
CA GLY A 142 6.34 1.54 -21.39
C GLY A 142 6.93 2.94 -21.20
N GLU A 143 8.14 3.15 -21.71
CA GLU A 143 8.96 4.33 -21.39
C GLU A 143 8.36 5.66 -21.88
N GLU A 144 7.72 5.67 -23.05
CA GLU A 144 7.03 6.87 -23.57
C GLU A 144 5.88 7.31 -22.64
N HIS A 145 5.14 6.34 -22.09
CA HIS A 145 4.06 6.59 -21.16
C HIS A 145 4.57 7.09 -19.80
N GLU A 146 5.73 6.59 -19.37
CA GLU A 146 6.40 7.05 -18.15
C GLU A 146 6.83 8.50 -18.25
N GLN A 147 7.50 8.90 -19.33
CA GLN A 147 7.93 10.28 -19.54
C GLN A 147 6.75 11.24 -19.63
N CYS A 148 5.69 10.87 -20.36
CA CYS A 148 4.45 11.65 -20.43
C CYS A 148 3.83 11.87 -19.04
N LEU A 149 3.82 10.81 -18.21
CA LEU A 149 3.24 10.85 -16.87
C LEU A 149 4.07 11.71 -15.92
N LEU A 150 5.40 11.58 -15.95
CA LEU A 150 6.29 12.36 -15.09
C LEU A 150 6.20 13.86 -15.39
N ASN A 151 6.25 14.25 -16.68
CA ASN A 151 6.12 15.64 -17.07
C ASN A 151 4.79 16.25 -16.60
N TYR A 152 3.69 15.49 -16.73
CA TYR A 152 2.38 15.96 -16.28
C TYR A 152 2.32 16.17 -14.76
N ILE A 153 2.97 15.31 -13.97
CA ILE A 153 2.99 15.41 -12.51
C ILE A 153 3.93 16.49 -12.01
N ASP A 154 5.06 16.73 -12.68
CA ASP A 154 5.95 17.83 -12.35
C ASP A 154 5.26 19.19 -12.53
N GLU A 155 4.41 19.32 -13.57
CA GLU A 155 3.56 20.49 -13.77
C GLU A 155 2.37 20.54 -12.80
N ASN A 156 1.85 19.38 -12.39
CA ASN A 156 0.63 19.25 -11.58
C ASN A 156 0.82 18.27 -10.41
N PRO A 157 1.58 18.63 -9.36
CA PRO A 157 1.95 17.70 -8.29
C PRO A 157 0.76 17.22 -7.44
N SER A 158 -0.36 17.98 -7.47
CA SER A 158 -1.60 17.64 -6.77
C SER A 158 -2.59 16.83 -7.61
N ALA A 159 -2.21 16.43 -8.83
CA ALA A 159 -3.09 15.74 -9.75
C ALA A 159 -3.61 14.41 -9.17
N VAL A 160 -4.91 14.16 -9.37
CA VAL A 160 -5.55 12.92 -8.93
C VAL A 160 -5.32 11.84 -9.98
N LEU A 161 -5.25 10.57 -9.55
CA LEU A 161 -5.06 9.42 -10.44
C LEU A 161 -6.03 9.38 -11.65
N THR A 162 -7.26 9.86 -11.49
CA THR A 162 -8.24 9.95 -12.59
C THR A 162 -7.87 10.98 -13.64
N GLU A 163 -7.28 12.09 -13.22
CA GLU A 163 -6.79 13.16 -14.10
C GLU A 163 -5.55 12.68 -14.86
N VAL A 164 -4.61 12.04 -14.15
CA VAL A 164 -3.43 11.41 -14.76
C VAL A 164 -3.85 10.37 -15.80
N MET A 165 -4.81 9.50 -15.47
CA MET A 165 -5.35 8.53 -16.41
C MET A 165 -6.02 9.19 -17.62
N GLY A 166 -6.78 10.27 -17.41
CA GLY A 166 -7.39 11.05 -18.49
C GLY A 166 -6.34 11.64 -19.44
N HIS A 167 -5.30 12.26 -18.89
CA HIS A 167 -4.19 12.81 -19.65
C HIS A 167 -3.45 11.74 -20.47
N LEU A 168 -3.25 10.55 -19.87
CA LEU A 168 -2.63 9.41 -20.55
C LEU A 168 -3.48 8.93 -21.74
N LEU A 169 -4.79 8.75 -21.55
CA LEU A 169 -5.68 8.28 -22.62
C LEU A 169 -5.88 9.33 -23.73
N GLN A 170 -5.78 10.62 -23.39
CA GLN A 170 -5.86 11.70 -24.38
C GLN A 170 -4.63 11.76 -25.28
N ASN A 171 -3.42 11.54 -24.72
CA ASN A 171 -2.18 11.53 -25.48
C ASN A 171 -1.97 10.21 -26.25
N PHE A 172 -2.57 9.10 -25.78
CA PHE A 172 -2.43 7.78 -26.39
C PHE A 172 -3.80 7.16 -26.69
N ALA A 173 -4.40 7.50 -27.84
CA ALA A 173 -5.76 7.10 -28.21
C ALA A 173 -5.96 5.56 -28.32
N ASP A 174 -4.90 4.82 -28.63
CA ASP A 174 -4.94 3.35 -28.78
C ASP A 174 -4.82 2.62 -27.44
N LEU A 175 -4.56 3.37 -26.36
CA LEU A 175 -4.25 2.81 -25.06
C LEU A 175 -5.53 2.42 -24.31
N THR A 176 -5.62 1.15 -23.92
CA THR A 176 -6.71 0.65 -23.07
C THR A 176 -6.15 0.17 -21.75
N VAL A 177 -6.25 1.00 -20.71
CA VAL A 177 -5.72 0.72 -19.38
C VAL A 177 -6.76 0.93 -18.30
N SER A 178 -6.66 0.13 -17.24
CA SER A 178 -7.51 0.27 -16.05
C SER A 178 -6.87 1.22 -15.03
N ARG A 179 -7.69 1.78 -14.13
CA ARG A 179 -7.21 2.67 -13.05
C ARG A 179 -6.15 2.01 -12.17
N SER A 180 -6.31 0.72 -11.85
CA SER A 180 -5.32 -0.03 -11.06
C SER A 180 -4.03 -0.29 -11.83
N THR A 181 -4.09 -0.46 -13.16
CA THR A 181 -2.90 -0.56 -14.01
C THR A 181 -2.08 0.72 -13.95
N VAL A 182 -2.72 1.89 -14.07
CA VAL A 182 -2.05 3.19 -13.98
C VAL A 182 -1.48 3.41 -12.57
N TYR A 183 -2.26 3.12 -11.53
CA TYR A 183 -1.78 3.21 -10.13
C TYR A 183 -0.53 2.36 -9.87
N ASN A 184 -0.55 1.10 -10.28
CA ASN A 184 0.59 0.19 -10.11
C ASN A 184 1.78 0.66 -10.94
N PHE A 185 1.55 1.20 -12.13
CA PHE A 185 2.61 1.73 -12.97
C PHE A 185 3.29 2.94 -12.33
N MET A 186 2.51 3.91 -11.83
CA MET A 186 3.01 5.09 -11.12
C MET A 186 3.84 4.70 -9.88
N THR A 187 3.34 3.76 -9.09
CA THR A 187 4.00 3.37 -7.83
C THR A 187 5.22 2.46 -8.05
N THR A 188 5.20 1.57 -9.03
CA THR A 188 6.26 0.56 -9.21
C THR A 188 7.28 0.89 -10.29
N GLN A 189 6.91 1.63 -11.34
CA GLN A 189 7.83 2.00 -12.42
C GLN A 189 8.31 3.43 -12.21
N CYS A 190 7.38 4.38 -12.04
CA CYS A 190 7.72 5.79 -11.84
C CYS A 190 8.18 6.11 -10.40
N ASN A 191 8.16 5.14 -9.48
CA ASN A 191 8.53 5.28 -8.06
C ASN A 191 7.82 6.43 -7.33
N LEU A 192 6.57 6.71 -7.71
CA LEU A 192 5.77 7.78 -7.13
C LEU A 192 5.03 7.32 -5.87
N SER A 193 5.05 8.15 -4.83
CA SER A 193 4.21 7.97 -3.64
C SER A 193 2.94 8.80 -3.77
N ILE A 194 1.79 8.14 -3.77
CA ILE A 194 0.49 8.82 -3.76
C ILE A 194 0.05 9.05 -2.32
N LYS A 195 -0.21 10.31 -1.96
CA LYS A 195 -0.63 10.70 -0.61
C LYS A 195 -2.05 11.27 -0.62
N GLN A 196 -2.76 11.08 0.48
CA GLN A 196 -4.01 11.79 0.70
C GLN A 196 -3.72 13.26 0.99
N ALA A 197 -4.43 14.16 0.30
CA ALA A 197 -4.33 15.58 0.55
C ALA A 197 -4.88 15.90 1.96
N GLN A 198 -4.10 16.63 2.76
CA GLN A 198 -4.54 17.18 4.04
C GLN A 198 -4.92 18.64 3.82
N PHE A 199 -6.19 18.96 4.05
CA PHE A 199 -6.65 20.34 3.98
C PHE A 199 -6.18 21.11 5.21
N GLN A 200 -5.51 22.23 4.99
CA GLN A 200 -5.21 23.21 6.02
C GLN A 200 -6.04 24.47 5.77
N SER A 201 -6.35 25.23 6.82
CA SER A 201 -7.05 26.50 6.65
C SER A 201 -6.21 27.45 5.79
N VAL A 202 -6.86 28.16 4.87
CA VAL A 202 -6.19 29.15 3.99
C VAL A 202 -5.47 30.21 4.83
N GLU A 203 -6.10 30.61 5.94
CA GLU A 203 -5.53 31.57 6.89
C GLU A 203 -4.16 31.14 7.44
N ARG A 204 -3.92 29.83 7.64
CA ARG A 204 -2.61 29.34 8.11
C ARG A 204 -1.47 29.67 7.13
N ASN A 205 -1.78 29.73 5.84
CA ASN A 205 -0.84 30.06 4.77
C ASN A 205 -0.93 31.53 4.33
N SER A 206 -1.61 32.39 5.10
CA SER A 206 -1.52 33.83 4.86
C SER A 206 -0.10 34.32 5.12
N GLU A 207 0.33 35.31 4.35
CA GLU A 207 1.68 35.87 4.47
C GLU A 207 1.95 36.41 5.89
N GLU A 208 0.94 37.03 6.50
CA GLU A 208 1.00 37.48 7.90
C GLU A 208 1.22 36.32 8.88
N LYS A 209 0.50 35.20 8.74
CA LYS A 209 0.64 34.03 9.63
C LYS A 209 1.94 33.28 9.39
N ILE A 210 2.46 33.29 8.16
CA ILE A 210 3.79 32.76 7.85
C ILE A 210 4.86 33.62 8.52
N GLN A 211 4.77 34.95 8.39
CA GLN A 211 5.71 35.88 9.02
C GLN A 211 5.67 35.78 10.55
N GLN A 212 4.48 35.76 11.15
CA GLN A 212 4.31 35.57 12.60
C GLN A 212 4.99 34.29 13.11
N ARG A 213 4.87 33.18 12.37
CA ARG A 213 5.56 31.92 12.72
C ARG A 213 7.07 32.05 12.58
N TYR A 214 7.54 32.70 11.52
CA TYR A 214 8.96 32.93 11.30
C TYR A 214 9.56 33.77 12.43
N ASP A 215 8.93 34.90 12.77
CA ASP A 215 9.39 35.81 13.83
C ASP A 215 9.36 35.12 15.20
N TRP A 216 8.33 34.31 15.47
CA TRP A 216 8.24 33.51 16.68
C TRP A 216 9.42 32.53 16.78
N VAL A 217 9.73 31.77 15.72
CA VAL A 217 10.89 30.85 15.69
C VAL A 217 12.20 31.61 15.90
N GLN A 218 12.38 32.76 15.22
CA GLN A 218 13.58 33.59 15.38
C GLN A 218 13.73 34.12 16.80
N LYS A 219 12.64 34.57 17.44
CA LYS A 219 12.63 35.03 18.84
C LYS A 219 13.15 33.95 19.78
N TRP A 220 12.61 32.74 19.68
CA TRP A 220 12.99 31.64 20.59
C TRP A 220 14.34 31.02 20.28
N GLN A 221 14.79 31.07 19.02
CA GLN A 221 16.14 30.62 18.65
C GLN A 221 17.25 31.45 19.31
N GLN A 222 16.93 32.69 19.74
CA GLN A 222 17.87 33.57 20.46
C GLN A 222 17.89 33.34 21.98
N THR A 223 16.98 32.52 22.51
CA THR A 223 16.90 32.17 23.94
C THR A 223 17.52 30.80 24.22
N ASP A 224 17.77 30.47 25.49
CA ASP A 224 18.28 29.14 25.92
C ASP A 224 17.17 28.07 25.96
N LEU A 225 16.16 28.19 25.10
CA LEU A 225 15.02 27.28 25.06
C LEU A 225 15.44 25.89 24.55
N ASP A 226 15.29 24.88 25.40
CA ASP A 226 15.47 23.46 25.13
C ASP A 226 14.14 22.73 25.35
N PHE A 227 13.47 22.37 24.24
CA PHE A 227 12.21 21.64 24.22
C PHE A 227 12.21 20.32 25.02
N THR A 228 13.39 19.79 25.35
CA THR A 228 13.52 18.55 26.12
C THR A 228 13.79 18.76 27.60
N LYS A 229 14.23 19.96 28.02
CA LYS A 229 14.69 20.19 29.40
C LYS A 229 13.94 21.29 30.14
N ASN A 230 13.61 22.39 29.48
CA ASN A 230 13.14 23.60 30.16
C ASN A 230 11.86 24.20 29.55
N CYS A 231 11.05 23.37 28.90
CA CYS A 231 9.82 23.77 28.22
C CYS A 231 8.68 22.79 28.51
N VAL A 232 7.47 23.32 28.76
CA VAL A 232 6.24 22.53 28.93
C VAL A 232 5.15 23.07 27.98
N PHE A 233 4.51 22.16 27.25
CA PHE A 233 3.38 22.47 26.37
C PHE A 233 2.09 21.96 26.99
N LEU A 234 1.11 22.85 27.13
CA LEU A 234 -0.24 22.50 27.56
C LEU A 234 -1.20 22.76 26.41
N ASP A 235 -1.84 21.69 25.93
CA ASP A 235 -2.86 21.74 24.89
C ASP A 235 -4.08 20.93 25.31
N GLU A 236 -5.25 21.38 24.87
CA GLU A 236 -6.51 20.70 25.14
C GLU A 236 -6.90 19.84 23.94
N SER A 237 -6.78 18.53 24.10
CA SER A 237 -7.28 17.59 23.12
C SER A 237 -8.76 17.30 23.32
N ALA A 238 -9.60 17.71 22.37
CA ALA A 238 -11.01 17.33 22.37
C ALA A 238 -11.16 15.83 22.06
N PHE A 239 -11.56 15.03 23.06
CA PHE A 239 -11.89 13.62 22.87
C PHE A 239 -13.35 13.47 22.40
N HIS A 240 -13.54 13.21 21.12
CA HIS A 240 -14.85 12.84 20.58
C HIS A 240 -15.05 11.31 20.65
N ILE A 241 -15.88 10.86 21.61
CA ILE A 241 -16.23 9.45 21.84
C ILE A 241 -16.87 8.73 20.63
N ASN A 242 -17.32 9.48 19.62
CA ASN A 242 -18.01 8.96 18.44
C ASN A 242 -17.12 8.83 17.18
N LEU A 243 -15.79 9.00 17.27
CA LEU A 243 -14.93 8.69 16.13
C LEU A 243 -14.90 7.17 15.87
N LYS A 244 -15.78 6.70 14.96
CA LYS A 244 -15.62 5.41 14.30
C LYS A 244 -14.57 5.55 13.19
N ARG A 245 -13.61 4.63 13.15
CA ARG A 245 -12.73 4.45 11.99
C ARG A 245 -13.51 3.72 10.90
N ASP A 246 -14.12 4.48 9.99
CA ASP A 246 -14.61 3.91 8.74
C ASP A 246 -13.40 3.62 7.85
N HIS A 247 -13.10 2.33 7.66
CA HIS A 247 -12.11 1.89 6.68
C HIS A 247 -12.84 1.85 5.34
N ASN A 248 -12.56 2.84 4.48
CA ASN A 248 -12.86 2.78 3.05
C ASN A 248 -11.70 2.14 2.30
#